data_AF-A0A7S1A7V3-F1
#
_entry.id   AF-A0A7S1A7V3-F1
#
_cell.length_a   1.000
_cell.length_b   1.000
_cell.length_c   1.000
_cell.angle_alpha   90.00
_cell.angle_beta   90.00
_cell.angle_gamma   90.00
#
_symmetry.space_group_name_H-M   'P 1'
#
loop_
_entity.id
_entity.type
_entity.pdbx_description
1 polymer ?
#
loop_
_entity_poly.entity_id
_entity_poly.type
_entity_poly.pdbx_seq_one_letter_code
_entity_poly.pdbx_strand_id
1 'polypeptide(L)'
;DHEATTTDDVLATLAPLDLTLNSLALVALSGVWGGLPRGDTTLDDDEREPSFLPASFIAHHDVYAAPITSLEAQRMADDVVPEPNSGEKKPEQDPAWWSLVSDLAHRGFTLGKLLDFYDDLGKVHMPWFDPDRSTTSDVVRAAIIPASRARLSRLSAAGVDEPGCPTANLANADLAMAVLLMDGQPLMPERMVTHNWSNLFCHLVAAIIADALEVRSYDPIAQKLKNPYKIKSVREDLASKDLLGTTYWVCALSVNQHRGICGKSFESDKVSGKKHAVCDCPTKKDFAGAMCEMNKFDDMMGLISKRR
;
A
#
# COMPACT_ATOMS: atom_id res chain seq x y z
N ASP A 1 46.49 11.76 -38.61
CA ASP A 1 45.41 11.02 -39.28
C ASP A 1 44.73 10.05 -38.33
N HIS A 2 43.50 10.45 -38.01
CA HIS A 2 42.37 9.73 -37.42
C HIS A 2 42.43 9.12 -36.01
N GLU A 3 41.81 9.89 -35.11
CA GLU A 3 40.97 9.48 -33.98
C GLU A 3 40.00 8.33 -34.32
N ALA A 4 39.74 7.46 -33.34
CA ALA A 4 38.41 6.92 -33.07
C ALA A 4 38.33 6.44 -31.61
N THR A 5 37.85 7.34 -30.76
CA THR A 5 37.35 7.12 -29.41
C THR A 5 35.95 6.47 -29.45
N THR A 6 35.68 5.63 -28.43
CA THR A 6 34.38 5.37 -27.77
C THR A 6 33.19 4.84 -28.59
N THR A 7 32.76 3.60 -28.33
CA THR A 7 31.37 3.13 -28.53
C THR A 7 30.81 2.19 -27.44
N ASP A 8 31.46 2.05 -26.28
CA ASP A 8 30.95 1.15 -25.21
C ASP A 8 30.24 1.85 -24.03
N ASP A 9 29.92 3.16 -24.13
CA ASP A 9 29.41 3.94 -22.97
C ASP A 9 28.01 4.57 -23.13
N VAL A 10 27.14 4.04 -24.02
CA VAL A 10 25.80 4.65 -24.26
C VAL A 10 24.60 3.76 -23.88
N LEU A 11 24.80 2.52 -23.41
CA LEU A 11 23.68 1.64 -23.00
C LEU A 11 23.42 1.57 -21.49
N ALA A 12 23.93 2.52 -20.70
CA ALA A 12 23.80 2.54 -19.23
C ALA A 12 22.96 3.69 -18.67
N THR A 13 22.33 4.53 -19.50
CA THR A 13 21.73 5.81 -19.05
C THR A 13 20.24 6.01 -19.32
N LEU A 14 19.48 4.97 -19.68
CA LEU A 14 18.02 5.10 -19.90
C LEU A 14 17.12 4.24 -18.99
N ALA A 15 17.56 3.88 -17.79
CA ALA A 15 16.73 3.14 -16.84
C ALA A 15 16.74 3.71 -15.40
N PRO A 16 16.19 4.93 -15.18
CA PRO A 16 15.50 5.16 -13.92
C PRO A 16 14.14 5.89 -14.00
N LEU A 17 13.58 6.15 -15.18
CA LEU A 17 12.38 7.01 -15.30
C LEU A 17 11.02 6.31 -15.12
N ASP A 18 10.96 4.97 -15.16
CA ASP A 18 9.67 4.27 -15.28
C ASP A 18 9.09 3.68 -13.97
N LEU A 19 9.83 3.77 -12.85
CA LEU A 19 9.28 3.44 -11.52
C LEU A 19 8.76 4.67 -10.75
N THR A 20 9.18 5.87 -11.14
CA THR A 20 8.71 7.13 -10.55
C THR A 20 7.41 7.61 -11.20
N LEU A 21 7.15 7.27 -12.47
CA LEU A 21 5.93 7.71 -13.17
C LEU A 21 4.64 7.04 -12.65
N ASN A 22 4.69 5.76 -12.27
CA ASN A 22 3.57 5.13 -11.53
C ASN A 22 3.48 5.57 -10.06
N SER A 23 4.52 6.23 -9.55
CA SER A 23 4.55 6.84 -8.20
C SER A 23 4.11 8.32 -8.23
N LEU A 24 4.05 8.95 -9.40
CA LEU A 24 3.68 10.36 -9.60
C LEU A 24 2.16 10.57 -9.77
N ALA A 25 1.38 9.50 -10.01
CA ALA A 25 -0.08 9.58 -10.07
C ALA A 25 -0.77 9.67 -8.69
N LEU A 26 -0.01 9.57 -7.59
CA LEU A 26 -0.54 9.73 -6.23
C LEU A 26 0.41 10.63 -5.43
N VAL A 27 0.30 11.94 -5.61
CA VAL A 27 0.62 12.90 -4.54
C VAL A 27 -0.42 12.69 -3.44
N ALA A 28 -0.25 11.62 -2.66
CA ALA A 28 -1.20 11.22 -1.63
C ALA A 28 -0.88 11.97 -0.34
N LEU A 29 -1.72 12.94 -0.01
CA LEU A 29 -1.99 13.25 1.39
C LEU A 29 -2.47 11.94 2.04
N SER A 30 -1.88 11.57 3.17
CA SER A 30 -2.40 10.48 4.00
C SER A 30 -3.85 10.78 4.37
N GLY A 31 -4.78 9.95 3.92
CA GLY A 31 -6.21 10.15 4.17
C GLY A 31 -6.95 8.83 4.12
N VAL A 32 -7.94 8.69 5.00
CA VAL A 32 -8.92 7.60 4.92
C VAL A 32 -10.09 8.08 4.07
N TRP A 33 -10.43 7.34 3.03
CA TRP A 33 -11.57 7.69 2.18
C TRP A 33 -12.88 7.19 2.82
N GLY A 34 -13.50 8.06 3.63
CA GLY A 34 -14.85 7.89 4.19
C GLY A 34 -15.68 9.15 3.94
N GLY A 35 -16.82 9.02 3.24
CA GLY A 35 -17.74 10.12 2.99
C GLY A 35 -19.11 9.83 3.58
N LEU A 36 -19.60 10.73 4.43
CA LEU A 36 -21.01 10.89 4.77
C LEU A 36 -21.35 12.39 4.69
N PRO A 37 -22.50 12.78 4.12
CA PRO A 37 -22.96 14.17 4.12
C PRO A 37 -23.48 14.52 5.52
N ARG A 38 -23.05 15.67 6.05
CA ARG A 38 -23.61 16.22 7.29
C ARG A 38 -25.00 16.79 7.01
N GLY A 39 -25.98 16.24 7.71
CA GLY A 39 -27.29 16.84 7.88
C GLY A 39 -27.18 18.16 8.65
N ASP A 40 -27.93 19.13 8.16
CA ASP A 40 -28.11 20.46 8.69
C ASP A 40 -28.84 20.40 10.04
N THR A 41 -28.20 20.84 11.11
CA THR A 41 -28.88 21.22 12.36
C THR A 41 -28.25 22.49 12.88
N THR A 42 -29.01 23.56 12.68
CA THR A 42 -28.97 24.84 13.36
C THR A 42 -28.78 24.69 14.87
N LEU A 43 -27.77 25.34 15.44
CA LEU A 43 -27.79 25.82 16.82
C LEU A 43 -27.06 27.16 16.89
N ASP A 44 -27.66 28.02 17.69
CA ASP A 44 -27.59 29.47 17.73
C ASP A 44 -26.22 30.09 18.08
N ASP A 45 -26.10 31.34 17.61
CA ASP A 45 -25.15 32.36 18.02
C ASP A 45 -25.20 32.61 19.54
N ASP A 46 -24.06 32.50 20.22
CA ASP A 46 -23.55 33.51 21.15
C ASP A 46 -22.18 33.07 21.69
N GLU A 47 -21.11 33.72 21.22
CA GLU A 47 -20.10 34.37 22.09
C GLU A 47 -18.96 34.91 21.22
N ARG A 48 -18.82 36.24 21.27
CA ARG A 48 -17.86 37.03 20.51
C ARG A 48 -16.69 37.42 21.41
N GLU A 49 -15.49 37.27 20.84
CA GLU A 49 -14.22 38.00 21.08
C GLU A 49 -13.28 37.57 22.24
N PRO A 50 -11.96 37.90 22.18
CA PRO A 50 -11.23 38.61 21.12
C PRO A 50 -9.96 37.90 20.58
N SER A 51 -9.56 38.45 19.44
CA SER A 51 -8.32 38.30 18.69
C SER A 51 -7.04 38.57 19.50
N PHE A 52 -6.07 37.65 19.44
CA PHE A 52 -4.66 37.94 19.67
C PHE A 52 -3.79 37.03 18.79
N LEU A 53 -3.33 37.56 17.66
CA LEU A 53 -2.13 37.08 16.96
C LEU A 53 -1.14 38.25 16.90
N PRO A 54 0.11 38.10 17.38
CA PRO A 54 1.15 39.03 17.03
C PRO A 54 1.66 38.72 15.61
N ALA A 55 1.68 39.78 14.79
CA ALA A 55 2.26 39.80 13.47
C ALA A 55 3.79 39.69 13.54
N SER A 56 4.33 38.53 13.14
CA SER A 56 5.70 38.41 12.64
C SER A 56 5.93 37.02 12.05
N PHE A 57 5.68 36.86 10.75
CA PHE A 57 6.51 36.11 9.79
C PHE A 57 5.82 36.15 8.41
N ILE A 58 6.02 37.26 7.69
CA ILE A 58 5.77 37.33 6.24
C ILE A 58 7.13 37.52 5.60
N ALA A 59 7.62 36.49 4.91
CA ALA A 59 8.40 36.57 3.66
C ALA A 59 8.97 35.18 3.30
N HIS A 60 8.96 34.89 1.99
CA HIS A 60 9.55 33.73 1.28
C HIS A 60 8.63 32.54 0.99
N HIS A 61 7.51 32.81 0.32
CA HIS A 61 7.12 32.00 -0.84
C HIS A 61 7.85 32.60 -2.06
N ASP A 62 8.74 31.84 -2.70
CA ASP A 62 9.19 31.98 -4.10
C ASP A 62 10.61 31.39 -4.28
N VAL A 63 10.75 30.07 -4.51
CA VAL A 63 11.77 29.48 -5.41
C VAL A 63 11.28 28.09 -5.86
N TYR A 64 11.44 27.81 -7.16
CA TYR A 64 11.21 26.55 -7.90
C TYR A 64 9.85 26.33 -8.57
N ALA A 65 9.51 27.24 -9.49
CA ALA A 65 8.89 26.84 -10.75
C ALA A 65 9.67 27.51 -11.89
N ALA A 66 10.58 26.77 -12.52
CA ALA A 66 11.16 27.21 -13.78
C ALA A 66 10.14 26.92 -14.91
N PRO A 67 9.83 27.87 -15.81
CA PRO A 67 8.95 27.62 -16.94
C PRO A 67 9.66 26.77 -17.98
N ILE A 68 9.02 25.68 -18.41
CA ILE A 68 9.43 24.85 -19.55
C ILE A 68 9.48 25.77 -20.77
N THR A 69 10.66 25.87 -21.40
CA THR A 69 10.83 26.69 -22.60
C THR A 69 10.09 26.05 -23.77
N SER A 70 9.53 26.87 -24.67
CA SER A 70 8.66 26.42 -25.76
C SER A 70 9.31 25.42 -26.74
N LEU A 71 10.62 25.20 -26.66
CA LEU A 71 11.35 24.18 -27.43
C LEU A 71 11.21 22.75 -26.85
N GLU A 72 11.04 22.60 -25.54
CA GLU A 72 10.89 21.29 -24.89
C GLU A 72 9.47 20.73 -25.07
N ALA A 73 8.46 21.61 -25.10
CA ALA A 73 7.08 21.23 -25.41
C ALA A 73 6.91 20.70 -26.85
N GLN A 74 7.73 21.17 -27.80
CA GLN A 74 7.70 20.72 -29.19
C GLN A 74 8.43 19.38 -29.41
N ARG A 75 9.42 19.04 -28.59
CA ARG A 75 10.07 17.71 -28.64
C ARG A 75 9.20 16.59 -28.07
N MET A 76 8.23 16.89 -27.21
CA MET A 76 7.28 15.90 -26.68
C MET A 76 6.13 15.58 -27.65
N ALA A 77 5.99 16.31 -28.76
CA ALA A 77 4.90 16.14 -29.72
C ALA A 77 5.24 15.18 -30.89
N ASP A 78 6.53 14.86 -31.10
CA ASP A 78 6.99 14.10 -32.27
C ASP A 78 7.37 12.64 -31.98
N ASP A 79 7.23 12.17 -30.73
CA ASP A 79 7.27 10.73 -30.44
C ASP A 79 5.94 10.11 -30.86
N VAL A 80 5.90 9.66 -32.11
CA VAL A 80 4.83 8.84 -32.68
C VAL A 80 4.63 7.62 -31.79
N VAL A 81 3.61 7.69 -30.93
CA VAL A 81 3.06 6.53 -30.22
C VAL A 81 2.69 5.50 -31.31
N PRO A 82 3.27 4.29 -31.31
CA PRO A 82 2.85 3.27 -32.25
C PRO A 82 1.36 3.01 -32.06
N GLU A 83 0.59 3.17 -33.15
CA GLU A 83 -0.82 2.79 -33.19
C GLU A 83 -0.97 1.36 -32.62
N PRO A 84 -1.87 1.14 -31.64
CA PRO A 84 -2.04 -0.17 -31.04
C PRO A 84 -2.48 -1.17 -32.12
N ASN A 85 -1.76 -2.28 -32.18
CA ASN A 85 -2.01 -3.37 -33.11
C ASN A 85 -3.48 -3.80 -32.98
N SER A 86 -4.25 -3.70 -34.07
CA SER A 86 -5.72 -3.80 -34.12
C SER A 86 -6.31 -5.18 -33.74
N GLY A 87 -5.49 -6.08 -33.21
CA GLY A 87 -5.87 -7.39 -32.68
C GLY A 87 -5.78 -7.52 -31.15
N GLU A 88 -5.22 -6.56 -30.42
CA GLU A 88 -5.25 -6.59 -28.95
C GLU A 88 -6.63 -6.14 -28.45
N LYS A 89 -7.36 -7.08 -27.83
CA LYS A 89 -8.61 -6.75 -27.13
C LYS A 89 -8.30 -5.67 -26.09
N LYS A 90 -9.15 -4.64 -26.02
CA LYS A 90 -9.06 -3.65 -24.93
C LYS A 90 -8.96 -4.39 -23.58
N PRO A 91 -8.12 -3.95 -22.63
CA PRO A 91 -7.91 -4.63 -21.35
C PRO A 91 -9.22 -4.97 -20.62
N GLU A 92 -10.22 -4.10 -20.75
CA GLU A 92 -11.58 -4.22 -20.21
C GLU A 92 -12.39 -5.41 -20.77
N GLN A 93 -11.97 -6.03 -21.88
CA GLN A 93 -12.65 -7.17 -22.50
C GLN A 93 -11.98 -8.52 -22.18
N ASP A 94 -10.88 -8.51 -21.42
CA ASP A 94 -10.20 -9.73 -20.98
C ASP A 94 -10.85 -10.27 -19.69
N PRO A 95 -11.43 -11.49 -19.69
CA PRO A 95 -11.95 -12.11 -18.48
C PRO A 95 -10.92 -12.22 -17.35
N ALA A 96 -9.63 -12.39 -17.68
CA ALA A 96 -8.56 -12.45 -16.69
C ALA A 96 -8.36 -11.11 -15.98
N TRP A 97 -8.61 -9.98 -16.66
CA TRP A 97 -8.57 -8.65 -16.07
C TRP A 97 -9.59 -8.53 -14.93
N TRP A 98 -10.85 -8.79 -15.23
CA TRP A 98 -11.94 -8.65 -14.26
C TRP A 98 -11.89 -9.70 -13.15
N SER A 99 -11.38 -10.90 -13.44
CA SER A 99 -11.08 -11.88 -12.39
C SER A 99 -10.07 -11.31 -11.39
N LEU A 100 -8.97 -10.73 -11.88
CA LEU A 100 -7.95 -10.15 -11.00
C LEU A 100 -8.43 -8.89 -10.27
N VAL A 101 -9.24 -8.04 -10.93
CA VAL A 101 -9.88 -6.89 -10.28
C VAL A 101 -10.79 -7.35 -9.14
N SER A 102 -11.64 -8.34 -9.39
CA SER A 102 -12.54 -8.91 -8.37
C SER A 102 -11.74 -9.52 -7.22
N ASP A 103 -10.74 -10.33 -7.51
CA ASP A 103 -9.88 -10.93 -6.49
C ASP A 103 -9.19 -9.86 -5.65
N LEU A 104 -8.62 -8.83 -6.28
CA LEU A 104 -7.93 -7.74 -5.60
C LEU A 104 -8.88 -6.92 -4.70
N ALA A 105 -10.11 -6.69 -5.16
CA ALA A 105 -11.15 -6.01 -4.37
C ALA A 105 -11.52 -6.81 -3.11
N HIS A 106 -11.50 -8.14 -3.18
CA HIS A 106 -11.82 -9.04 -2.06
C HIS A 106 -10.60 -9.41 -1.19
N ARG A 107 -9.48 -8.69 -1.32
CA ARG A 107 -8.33 -8.83 -0.41
C ARG A 107 -8.37 -7.79 0.72
N GLY A 108 -9.53 -7.61 1.31
CA GLY A 108 -9.68 -6.91 2.58
C GLY A 108 -9.22 -7.77 3.75
N PHE A 109 -9.01 -7.15 4.90
CA PHE A 109 -8.70 -7.82 6.17
C PHE A 109 -9.42 -7.10 7.32
N THR A 110 -9.67 -7.81 8.42
CA THR A 110 -10.31 -7.21 9.60
C THR A 110 -9.30 -6.43 10.46
N LEU A 111 -9.79 -5.42 11.17
CA LEU A 111 -8.99 -4.63 12.10
C LEU A 111 -8.35 -5.51 13.19
N GLY A 112 -9.06 -6.52 13.68
CA GLY A 112 -8.53 -7.49 14.64
C GLY A 112 -7.29 -8.22 14.11
N LYS A 113 -7.32 -8.70 12.86
CA LYS A 113 -6.18 -9.39 12.23
C LYS A 113 -5.01 -8.45 11.94
N LEU A 114 -5.27 -7.19 11.62
CA LEU A 114 -4.22 -6.17 11.52
C LEU A 114 -3.50 -5.98 12.86
N LEU A 115 -4.26 -5.93 13.96
CA LEU A 115 -3.69 -5.81 15.30
C LEU A 115 -2.92 -7.05 15.74
N ASP A 116 -3.38 -8.25 15.37
CA ASP A 116 -2.62 -9.49 15.60
C ASP A 116 -1.27 -9.41 14.89
N PHE A 117 -1.27 -9.05 13.61
CA PHE A 117 -0.04 -8.87 12.83
C PHE A 117 0.89 -7.80 13.42
N TYR A 118 0.34 -6.66 13.86
CA TYR A 118 1.13 -5.61 14.47
C TYR A 118 1.75 -6.05 15.81
N ASP A 119 1.00 -6.78 16.63
CA ASP A 119 1.50 -7.31 17.91
C ASP A 119 2.59 -8.38 17.72
N ASP A 120 2.60 -9.07 16.59
CA ASP A 120 3.63 -10.04 16.21
C ASP A 120 4.94 -9.39 15.70
N LEU A 121 4.93 -8.09 15.34
CA LEU A 121 6.13 -7.36 14.97
C LEU A 121 7.06 -7.18 16.17
N GLY A 122 8.35 -7.48 15.98
CA GLY A 122 9.35 -7.49 17.06
C GLY A 122 9.34 -8.77 17.90
N LYS A 123 8.40 -9.70 17.65
CA LYS A 123 8.31 -11.00 18.34
C LYS A 123 8.50 -12.17 17.36
N VAL A 124 7.57 -12.29 16.42
CA VAL A 124 7.50 -13.38 15.43
C VAL A 124 8.01 -12.88 14.08
N HIS A 125 7.58 -11.67 13.71
CA HIS A 125 7.94 -11.02 12.46
C HIS A 125 8.90 -9.87 12.72
N MET A 126 9.91 -9.71 11.86
CA MET A 126 10.90 -8.61 11.95
C MET A 126 11.38 -8.36 13.41
N PRO A 127 12.23 -9.23 14.00
CA PRO A 127 12.59 -9.16 15.42
C PRO A 127 13.21 -7.84 15.90
N TRP A 128 13.75 -7.04 14.97
CA TRP A 128 14.30 -5.71 15.23
C TRP A 128 13.31 -4.57 14.94
N PHE A 129 12.00 -4.87 14.82
CA PHE A 129 10.99 -3.85 14.62
C PHE A 129 11.04 -2.81 15.73
N ASP A 130 11.05 -1.55 15.32
CA ASP A 130 11.03 -0.38 16.18
C ASP A 130 9.90 0.54 15.69
N PRO A 131 8.84 0.78 16.48
CA PRO A 131 7.68 1.57 16.05
C PRO A 131 8.01 3.06 15.86
N ASP A 132 9.14 3.55 16.37
CA ASP A 132 9.62 4.92 16.18
C ASP A 132 10.49 5.10 14.92
N ARG A 133 10.94 4.00 14.31
CA ARG A 133 11.90 4.04 13.18
C ARG A 133 11.49 3.23 11.96
N SER A 134 10.71 2.16 12.14
CA SER A 134 10.36 1.23 11.07
C SER A 134 9.30 1.83 10.17
N THR A 135 9.68 2.03 8.92
CA THR A 135 8.82 2.52 7.85
C THR A 135 7.93 1.42 7.30
N THR A 136 6.94 1.80 6.49
CA THR A 136 6.12 0.84 5.77
C THR A 136 6.95 0.03 4.77
N SER A 137 7.97 0.63 4.14
CA SER A 137 8.96 -0.07 3.31
C SER A 137 9.68 -1.17 4.12
N ASP A 138 10.17 -0.82 5.31
CA ASP A 138 10.86 -1.79 6.18
C ASP A 138 9.97 -2.98 6.53
N VAL A 139 8.75 -2.71 7.00
CA VAL A 139 7.80 -3.76 7.39
C VAL A 139 7.40 -4.63 6.20
N VAL A 140 7.19 -4.03 5.02
CA VAL A 140 6.84 -4.83 3.84
C VAL A 140 7.97 -5.76 3.44
N ARG A 141 9.21 -5.27 3.47
CA ARG A 141 10.40 -6.01 3.05
C ARG A 141 10.87 -7.04 4.08
N ALA A 142 10.77 -6.74 5.36
CA ALA A 142 11.32 -7.55 6.44
C ALA A 142 10.28 -8.44 7.15
N ALA A 143 8.99 -8.11 7.06
CA ALA A 143 7.90 -8.90 7.63
C ALA A 143 6.95 -9.46 6.57
N ILE A 144 6.32 -8.60 5.77
CA ILE A 144 5.22 -9.02 4.89
C ILE A 144 5.69 -9.98 3.80
N ILE A 145 6.70 -9.62 3.00
CA ILE A 145 7.23 -10.48 1.93
C ILE A 145 7.73 -11.82 2.49
N PRO A 146 8.57 -11.85 3.56
CA PRO A 146 9.02 -13.12 4.13
C PRO A 146 7.88 -13.99 4.69
N ALA A 147 6.90 -13.39 5.37
CA ALA A 147 5.80 -14.11 5.98
C ALA A 147 4.73 -14.55 4.97
N SER A 148 4.52 -13.78 3.89
CA SER A 148 3.56 -14.09 2.83
C SER A 148 4.10 -15.01 1.74
N ARG A 149 5.38 -15.39 1.84
CA ARG A 149 5.93 -16.47 1.05
C ARG A 149 5.32 -17.78 1.52
N ALA A 150 4.42 -18.34 0.72
CA ALA A 150 3.85 -19.64 0.99
C ALA A 150 4.98 -20.68 0.95
N ARG A 151 5.37 -21.20 2.12
CA ARG A 151 6.15 -22.43 2.16
C ARG A 151 5.17 -23.58 2.09
N LEU A 152 5.34 -24.38 1.03
CA LEU A 152 4.86 -25.75 0.80
C LEU A 152 4.63 -26.61 2.07
N SER A 153 5.24 -26.30 3.22
CA SER A 153 5.24 -27.11 4.43
C SER A 153 4.11 -26.86 5.44
N ARG A 154 3.41 -25.71 5.44
CA ARG A 154 2.36 -25.44 6.46
C ARG A 154 0.94 -25.79 6.02
N LEU A 155 0.63 -25.64 4.73
CA LEU A 155 -0.68 -26.03 4.19
C LEU A 155 -0.74 -27.51 3.82
N SER A 156 0.39 -28.15 3.51
CA SER A 156 0.45 -29.61 3.26
C SER A 156 0.41 -30.47 4.53
N ALA A 157 0.81 -29.91 5.70
CA ALA A 157 0.73 -30.62 6.97
C ALA A 157 -0.72 -30.79 7.49
N ALA A 158 -1.65 -30.02 6.95
CA ALA A 158 -3.07 -30.09 7.25
C ALA A 158 -3.84 -30.90 6.18
N GLY A 159 -3.29 -32.03 5.69
CA GLY A 159 -4.03 -33.09 5.00
C GLY A 159 -5.13 -32.65 4.02
N VAL A 160 -4.83 -31.75 3.08
CA VAL A 160 -5.83 -31.18 2.16
C VAL A 160 -5.91 -31.99 0.87
N ASP A 161 -6.44 -33.22 0.97
CA ASP A 161 -6.94 -33.99 -0.18
C ASP A 161 -8.48 -33.96 -0.25
N GLU A 162 -9.13 -32.95 0.36
CA GLU A 162 -10.59 -32.74 0.28
C GLU A 162 -10.96 -31.99 -1.01
N PRO A 163 -11.65 -32.64 -1.97
CA PRO A 163 -12.12 -32.00 -3.19
C PRO A 163 -13.21 -30.98 -2.85
N GLY A 164 -12.87 -29.68 -2.94
CA GLY A 164 -13.81 -28.58 -2.66
C GLY A 164 -13.30 -27.54 -1.66
N CYS A 165 -12.12 -27.76 -1.05
CA CYS A 165 -11.51 -26.74 -0.20
C CYS A 165 -10.93 -25.59 -1.06
N PRO A 166 -11.28 -24.31 -0.82
CA PRO A 166 -10.74 -23.16 -1.55
C PRO A 166 -9.21 -23.05 -1.50
N THR A 167 -8.57 -23.77 -0.57
CA THR A 167 -7.13 -23.74 -0.32
C THR A 167 -6.34 -24.84 -1.02
N ALA A 168 -6.99 -25.81 -1.67
CA ALA A 168 -6.30 -26.92 -2.37
C ALA A 168 -5.41 -26.44 -3.53
N ASN A 169 -5.68 -25.27 -4.11
CA ASN A 169 -4.84 -24.63 -5.13
C ASN A 169 -3.87 -23.56 -4.58
N LEU A 170 -3.88 -23.27 -3.28
CA LEU A 170 -2.98 -22.28 -2.64
C LEU A 170 -1.63 -22.88 -2.22
N ALA A 171 -1.47 -24.20 -2.29
CA ALA A 171 -0.29 -24.91 -1.79
C ALA A 171 1.04 -24.52 -2.45
N ASN A 172 1.01 -23.79 -3.58
CA ASN A 172 2.18 -23.44 -4.39
C ASN A 172 2.26 -21.96 -4.80
N ALA A 173 1.41 -21.07 -4.30
CA ALA A 173 1.38 -19.67 -4.74
C ALA A 173 1.89 -18.74 -3.63
N ASP A 174 2.86 -17.88 -3.93
CA ASP A 174 3.15 -16.73 -3.07
C ASP A 174 1.92 -15.83 -2.99
N LEU A 175 1.52 -15.43 -1.78
CA LEU A 175 0.25 -14.74 -1.56
C LEU A 175 0.45 -13.28 -1.11
N ALA A 176 -0.60 -12.49 -1.30
CA ALA A 176 -0.75 -11.23 -0.59
C ALA A 176 -0.95 -11.49 0.92
N MET A 177 -0.49 -10.58 1.77
CA MET A 177 -0.61 -10.74 3.22
C MET A 177 -2.08 -10.82 3.67
N ALA A 178 -2.96 -10.02 3.07
CA ALA A 178 -4.38 -10.02 3.41
C ALA A 178 -5.02 -11.42 3.24
N VAL A 179 -4.60 -12.19 2.24
CA VAL A 179 -5.08 -13.57 2.02
C VAL A 179 -4.68 -14.47 3.20
N LEU A 180 -3.46 -14.31 3.73
CA LEU A 180 -3.03 -15.07 4.91
C LEU A 180 -3.73 -14.62 6.18
N LEU A 181 -3.89 -13.31 6.39
CA LEU A 181 -4.59 -12.77 7.56
C LEU A 181 -6.02 -13.28 7.67
N MET A 182 -6.65 -13.54 6.52
CA MET A 182 -8.03 -14.01 6.41
C MET A 182 -8.15 -15.50 6.10
N ASP A 183 -7.08 -16.29 6.29
CA ASP A 183 -7.12 -17.75 6.11
C ASP A 183 -7.66 -18.19 4.72
N GLY A 184 -7.33 -17.42 3.68
CA GLY A 184 -7.77 -17.63 2.30
C GLY A 184 -9.18 -17.15 1.98
N GLN A 185 -9.93 -16.65 2.97
CA GLN A 185 -11.32 -16.22 2.76
C GLN A 185 -11.36 -14.85 2.06
N PRO A 186 -12.06 -14.74 0.91
CA PRO A 186 -12.26 -13.45 0.26
C PRO A 186 -13.14 -12.55 1.12
N LEU A 187 -12.67 -11.31 1.34
CA LEU A 187 -13.33 -10.32 2.18
C LEU A 187 -13.34 -8.98 1.48
N MET A 188 -14.55 -8.45 1.25
CA MET A 188 -14.70 -7.10 0.71
C MET A 188 -14.48 -6.07 1.83
N PRO A 189 -13.61 -5.06 1.63
CA PRO A 189 -13.37 -4.01 2.61
C PRO A 189 -14.51 -2.98 2.65
N GLU A 190 -14.78 -2.44 3.83
CA GLU A 190 -15.62 -1.24 4.01
C GLU A 190 -14.83 0.03 3.70
N ARG A 191 -13.52 0.01 3.96
CA ARG A 191 -12.65 1.20 3.89
C ARG A 191 -11.35 0.89 3.16
N MET A 192 -10.92 1.85 2.33
CA MET A 192 -9.63 1.81 1.66
C MET A 192 -8.73 2.90 2.25
N VAL A 193 -7.47 2.55 2.50
CA VAL A 193 -6.49 3.45 3.10
C VAL A 193 -5.25 3.52 2.22
N THR A 194 -4.84 4.75 1.90
CA THR A 194 -3.61 5.04 1.19
C THR A 194 -2.47 5.25 2.17
N HIS A 195 -1.23 5.02 1.72
CA HIS A 195 -0.04 5.20 2.56
C HIS A 195 1.15 5.68 1.73
N ASN A 196 2.19 6.11 2.44
CA ASN A 196 3.51 6.37 1.87
C ASN A 196 4.50 5.32 2.42
N TRP A 197 5.35 4.78 1.55
CA TRP A 197 6.38 3.81 1.90
C TRP A 197 7.37 4.31 2.95
N SER A 198 7.71 5.60 2.94
CA SER A 198 8.66 6.21 3.87
C SER A 198 8.06 6.58 5.23
N ASN A 199 6.74 6.55 5.39
CA ASN A 199 6.09 6.82 6.67
C ASN A 199 6.24 5.63 7.63
N LEU A 200 6.25 5.92 8.93
CA LEU A 200 6.28 4.91 9.98
C LEU A 200 5.07 3.98 9.88
N PHE A 201 5.31 2.67 9.92
CA PHE A 201 4.22 1.68 9.85
C PHE A 201 3.28 1.80 11.07
N CYS A 202 3.83 2.17 12.24
CA CYS A 202 3.04 2.47 13.43
C CYS A 202 2.00 3.58 13.19
N HIS A 203 2.34 4.60 12.41
CA HIS A 203 1.41 5.71 12.12
C HIS A 203 0.29 5.26 11.18
N LEU A 204 0.59 4.41 10.19
CA LEU A 204 -0.42 3.80 9.33
C LEU A 204 -1.44 3.00 10.15
N VAL A 205 -0.99 2.10 11.03
CA VAL A 205 -1.88 1.31 11.88
C VAL A 205 -2.66 2.19 12.85
N ALA A 206 -2.01 3.20 13.46
CA ALA A 206 -2.69 4.15 14.32
C ALA A 206 -3.79 4.93 13.59
N ALA A 207 -3.55 5.35 12.35
CA ALA A 207 -4.54 6.07 11.54
C ALA A 207 -5.76 5.21 11.19
N ILE A 208 -5.54 3.92 10.88
CA ILE A 208 -6.62 2.96 10.66
C ILE A 208 -7.48 2.80 11.93
N ILE A 209 -6.85 2.66 13.09
CA ILE A 209 -7.57 2.54 14.37
C ILE A 209 -8.27 3.84 14.73
N ALA A 210 -7.67 4.99 14.43
CA ALA A 210 -8.28 6.31 14.67
C ALA A 210 -9.55 6.49 13.85
N ASP A 211 -9.52 6.07 12.59
CA ASP A 211 -10.69 6.03 11.71
C ASP A 211 -11.76 5.09 12.25
N ALA A 212 -11.41 3.86 12.66
CA ALA A 212 -12.37 2.91 13.23
C ALA A 212 -13.05 3.46 14.50
N LEU A 213 -12.29 4.17 15.34
CA LEU A 213 -12.77 4.80 16.57
C LEU A 213 -13.44 6.17 16.33
N GLU A 214 -13.46 6.66 15.09
CA GLU A 214 -13.97 7.98 14.70
C GLU A 214 -13.34 9.14 15.49
N VAL A 215 -12.04 9.04 15.80
CA VAL A 215 -11.29 10.08 16.52
C VAL A 215 -10.44 10.91 15.57
N ARG A 216 -10.30 12.21 15.87
CA ARG A 216 -9.68 13.19 14.97
C ARG A 216 -8.16 13.08 14.83
N SER A 217 -7.47 12.48 15.80
CA SER A 217 -6.01 12.33 15.77
C SER A 217 -5.62 10.90 16.11
N TYR A 218 -4.65 10.38 15.36
CA TYR A 218 -4.05 9.09 15.59
C TYR A 218 -2.89 9.14 16.59
N ASP A 219 -2.39 10.31 16.98
CA ASP A 219 -1.21 10.44 17.84
C ASP A 219 -1.36 9.72 19.19
N PRO A 220 -2.50 9.84 19.92
CA PRO A 220 -2.68 9.12 21.18
C PRO A 220 -2.66 7.60 20.99
N ILE A 221 -3.16 7.12 19.84
CA ILE A 221 -3.16 5.70 19.49
C ILE A 221 -1.75 5.25 19.15
N ALA A 222 -1.00 6.03 18.36
CA ALA A 222 0.40 5.75 18.06
C ALA A 222 1.25 5.62 19.33
N GLN A 223 1.04 6.50 20.32
CA GLN A 223 1.72 6.41 21.62
C GLN A 223 1.34 5.13 22.40
N LYS A 224 0.10 4.66 22.29
CA LYS A 224 -0.30 3.35 22.85
C LYS A 224 0.39 2.21 22.10
N LEU A 225 0.41 2.23 20.77
CA LEU A 225 1.01 1.17 19.95
C LEU A 225 2.53 1.03 20.14
N LYS A 226 3.24 2.14 20.37
CA LYS A 226 4.68 2.14 20.70
C LYS A 226 5.00 1.42 22.01
N ASN A 227 4.02 1.28 22.90
CA ASN A 227 4.18 0.59 24.17
C ASN A 227 3.57 -0.82 24.07
N PRO A 228 4.37 -1.89 24.09
CA PRO A 228 3.88 -3.26 23.90
C PRO A 228 2.86 -3.67 24.98
N TYR A 229 2.93 -3.10 26.18
CA TYR A 229 1.98 -3.37 27.26
C TYR A 229 0.60 -2.71 27.03
N LYS A 230 0.51 -1.74 26.12
CA LYS A 230 -0.72 -0.99 25.84
C LYS A 230 -1.46 -1.47 24.58
N ILE A 231 -0.87 -2.32 23.75
CA ILE A 231 -1.56 -2.90 22.58
C ILE A 231 -2.83 -3.65 23.02
N LYS A 232 -2.77 -4.38 24.14
CA LYS A 232 -3.94 -5.05 24.72
C LYS A 232 -5.07 -4.08 25.04
N SER A 233 -4.76 -2.92 25.61
CA SER A 233 -5.77 -1.90 25.92
C SER A 233 -6.43 -1.34 24.65
N VAL A 234 -5.68 -1.16 23.56
CA VAL A 234 -6.24 -0.74 22.26
C VAL A 234 -7.20 -1.79 21.72
N ARG A 235 -6.86 -3.07 21.84
CA ARG A 235 -7.74 -4.17 21.45
C ARG A 235 -9.01 -4.21 22.30
N GLU A 236 -8.89 -4.03 23.61
CA GLU A 236 -10.02 -3.98 24.55
C GLU A 236 -10.96 -2.79 24.22
N ASP A 237 -10.39 -1.62 23.93
CA ASP A 237 -11.14 -0.43 23.50
C ASP A 237 -11.97 -0.73 22.24
N LEU A 238 -11.36 -1.35 21.22
CA LEU A 238 -12.04 -1.73 19.97
C LEU A 238 -13.07 -2.84 20.17
N ALA A 239 -12.76 -3.84 20.99
CA ALA A 239 -13.68 -4.95 21.29
C ALA A 239 -14.93 -4.46 22.03
N SER A 240 -14.78 -3.52 22.96
CA SER A 240 -15.91 -2.93 23.71
C SER A 240 -16.91 -2.18 22.82
N LYS A 241 -16.49 -1.81 21.60
CA LYS A 241 -17.26 -1.11 20.58
C LYS A 241 -17.64 -1.99 19.39
N ASP A 242 -17.32 -3.28 19.43
CA ASP A 242 -17.53 -4.24 18.33
C ASP A 242 -16.84 -3.85 17.00
N LEU A 243 -15.68 -3.18 17.09
CA LEU A 243 -14.97 -2.63 15.92
C LEU A 243 -13.87 -3.55 15.38
N LEU A 244 -13.60 -4.69 16.02
CA LEU A 244 -12.55 -5.61 15.55
C LEU A 244 -12.90 -6.26 14.21
N GLY A 245 -14.19 -6.35 13.88
CA GLY A 245 -14.68 -6.88 12.60
C GLY A 245 -14.57 -5.91 11.43
N THR A 246 -14.33 -4.62 11.70
CA THR A 246 -14.24 -3.58 10.67
C THR A 246 -13.20 -3.92 9.63
N THR A 247 -13.58 -3.84 8.35
CA THR A 247 -12.77 -4.34 7.24
C THR A 247 -12.06 -3.22 6.47
N TYR A 248 -10.77 -3.43 6.22
CA TYR A 248 -9.88 -2.47 5.56
C TYR A 248 -9.16 -3.08 4.37
N TRP A 249 -8.75 -2.22 3.44
CA TRP A 249 -7.85 -2.53 2.34
C TRP A 249 -6.70 -1.55 2.31
N VAL A 250 -5.48 -2.07 2.23
CA VAL A 250 -4.24 -1.30 2.18
C VAL A 250 -3.31 -1.98 1.19
N CYS A 251 -2.79 -1.25 0.20
CA CYS A 251 -2.01 -1.88 -0.87
C CYS A 251 -0.78 -2.64 -0.36
N ALA A 252 -0.09 -2.16 0.70
CA ALA A 252 1.01 -2.88 1.35
C ALA A 252 0.65 -4.33 1.77
N LEU A 253 -0.60 -4.58 2.15
CA LEU A 253 -1.09 -5.87 2.65
C LEU A 253 -1.89 -6.64 1.58
N SER A 254 -2.69 -5.93 0.79
CA SER A 254 -3.67 -6.51 -0.14
C SER A 254 -3.10 -6.82 -1.53
N VAL A 255 -2.06 -6.10 -1.97
CA VAL A 255 -1.36 -6.41 -3.23
C VAL A 255 -0.38 -7.56 -2.99
N ASN A 256 -0.27 -8.46 -3.97
CA ASN A 256 0.70 -9.53 -3.95
C ASN A 256 2.11 -8.98 -4.20
N GLN A 257 2.83 -8.68 -3.11
CA GLN A 257 4.19 -8.13 -3.14
C GLN A 257 5.18 -9.05 -3.88
N HIS A 258 4.88 -10.34 -3.99
CA HIS A 258 5.70 -11.29 -4.75
C HIS A 258 5.58 -11.16 -6.26
N ARG A 259 4.47 -10.60 -6.76
CA ARG A 259 4.27 -10.35 -8.19
C ARG A 259 4.75 -8.97 -8.63
N GLY A 260 5.03 -8.08 -7.69
CA GLY A 260 5.59 -6.76 -7.94
C GLY A 260 7.07 -6.69 -7.54
N ILE A 261 7.32 -6.49 -6.26
CA ILE A 261 8.55 -5.85 -5.80
C ILE A 261 9.56 -6.78 -5.11
N CYS A 262 9.18 -8.01 -4.73
CA CYS A 262 10.00 -8.84 -3.82
C CYS A 262 11.41 -9.22 -4.35
N GLY A 263 11.61 -9.25 -5.68
CA GLY A 263 12.83 -9.70 -6.33
C GLY A 263 13.95 -8.67 -6.45
N LYS A 264 13.75 -7.44 -5.93
CA LYS A 264 14.77 -6.39 -5.90
C LYS A 264 14.66 -5.57 -4.61
N SER A 265 15.78 -5.15 -4.04
CA SER A 265 15.84 -4.21 -2.92
C SER A 265 16.92 -3.16 -3.14
N PHE A 266 16.54 -1.89 -3.04
CA PHE A 266 17.44 -0.75 -3.22
C PHE A 266 17.72 -0.01 -1.91
N GLU A 267 16.79 -0.09 -0.96
CA GLU A 267 16.86 0.62 0.31
C GLU A 267 17.46 -0.25 1.42
N SER A 268 18.03 0.43 2.42
CA SER A 268 18.44 -0.18 3.68
C SER A 268 17.37 0.03 4.74
N ASP A 269 17.20 -1.01 5.55
CA ASP A 269 16.32 -1.05 6.69
C ASP A 269 16.65 0.09 7.67
N LYS A 270 15.65 0.90 8.03
CA LYS A 270 15.89 2.12 8.84
C LYS A 270 16.35 1.84 10.26
N VAL A 271 16.13 0.63 10.78
CA VAL A 271 16.52 0.26 12.14
C VAL A 271 17.92 -0.34 12.17
N SER A 272 18.11 -1.42 11.40
CA SER A 272 19.33 -2.22 11.35
C SER A 272 20.41 -1.65 10.43
N GLY A 273 20.06 -0.74 9.52
CA GLY A 273 20.97 -0.16 8.52
C GLY A 273 21.39 -1.12 7.40
N LYS A 274 20.92 -2.37 7.43
CA LYS A 274 21.27 -3.40 6.45
C LYS A 274 20.32 -3.34 5.25
N LYS A 275 20.82 -3.68 4.05
CA LYS A 275 19.94 -3.88 2.89
C LYS A 275 18.95 -5.00 3.17
N HIS A 276 17.70 -4.83 2.76
CA HIS A 276 16.71 -5.90 2.88
C HIS A 276 17.12 -7.12 2.05
N ALA A 277 16.85 -8.30 2.58
CA ALA A 277 17.00 -9.53 1.83
C ALA A 277 16.09 -9.52 0.60
N VAL A 278 16.63 -9.96 -0.53
CA VAL A 278 15.86 -10.12 -1.76
C VAL A 278 15.17 -11.49 -1.73
N CYS A 279 13.90 -11.54 -2.12
CA CYS A 279 13.17 -12.79 -2.22
C CYS A 279 13.60 -13.56 -3.46
N ASP A 280 13.90 -14.85 -3.30
CA ASP A 280 14.29 -15.81 -4.33
C ASP A 280 13.10 -16.64 -4.85
N CYS A 281 11.87 -16.16 -4.67
CA CYS A 281 10.71 -16.89 -5.13
C CYS A 281 10.63 -16.96 -6.67
N PRO A 282 10.11 -18.05 -7.24
CA PRO A 282 9.99 -18.22 -8.68
C PRO A 282 8.84 -17.41 -9.29
N THR A 283 8.03 -16.72 -8.47
CA THR A 283 6.86 -15.97 -8.91
C THR A 283 7.25 -14.89 -9.91
N LYS A 284 6.66 -14.95 -11.11
CA LYS A 284 6.85 -13.98 -12.19
C LYS A 284 6.47 -12.58 -11.71
N LYS A 285 7.27 -11.58 -12.10
CA LYS A 285 6.96 -10.17 -11.83
C LYS A 285 6.15 -9.59 -12.99
N ASP A 286 4.96 -9.07 -12.70
CA ASP A 286 4.05 -8.49 -13.67
C ASP A 286 3.88 -6.99 -13.39
N PHE A 287 4.52 -6.14 -14.20
CA PHE A 287 4.48 -4.68 -14.03
C PHE A 287 3.43 -3.99 -14.93
N ALA A 288 2.88 -4.70 -15.91
CA ALA A 288 1.82 -4.22 -16.80
C ALA A 288 0.92 -5.36 -17.30
N GLY A 289 -0.14 -5.02 -18.04
CA GLY A 289 -1.05 -5.99 -18.68
C GLY A 289 -2.09 -6.62 -17.75
N ALA A 290 -2.74 -7.68 -18.23
CA ALA A 290 -3.85 -8.37 -17.55
C ALA A 290 -3.48 -8.93 -16.18
N MET A 291 -2.20 -9.27 -15.97
CA MET A 291 -1.72 -9.93 -14.77
C MET A 291 -1.12 -8.96 -13.74
N CYS A 292 -0.83 -7.70 -14.09
CA CYS A 292 -0.35 -6.69 -13.14
C CYS A 292 -1.47 -6.26 -12.19
N GLU A 293 -1.23 -6.21 -10.87
CA GLU A 293 -2.26 -5.74 -9.91
C GLU A 293 -2.30 -4.21 -9.81
N MET A 294 -1.16 -3.53 -10.06
CA MET A 294 -1.03 -2.09 -9.88
C MET A 294 -1.78 -1.27 -10.93
N ASN A 295 -2.01 -1.81 -12.14
CA ASN A 295 -2.79 -1.13 -13.18
C ASN A 295 -4.31 -1.39 -13.08
N LYS A 296 -4.78 -1.98 -11.98
CA LYS A 296 -6.20 -2.33 -11.73
C LYS A 296 -6.83 -1.52 -10.61
N PHE A 297 -6.10 -0.55 -10.05
CA PHE A 297 -6.56 0.17 -8.87
C PHE A 297 -7.85 0.92 -9.16
N ASP A 298 -7.99 1.57 -10.31
CA ASP A 298 -9.21 2.32 -10.65
C ASP A 298 -10.45 1.42 -10.72
N ASP A 299 -10.36 0.29 -11.45
CA ASP A 299 -11.46 -0.67 -11.55
C ASP A 299 -11.79 -1.31 -10.19
N MET A 300 -10.76 -1.64 -9.42
CA MET A 300 -10.89 -2.24 -8.09
C MET A 300 -11.55 -1.27 -7.10
N MET A 301 -11.14 0.00 -7.11
CA MET A 301 -11.80 1.07 -6.35
C MET A 301 -13.25 1.28 -6.81
N GLY A 302 -13.50 1.17 -8.12
CA GLY A 302 -14.84 1.16 -8.70
C GLY A 302 -15.72 0.01 -8.17
N LEU A 303 -15.16 -1.18 -7.94
CA LEU A 303 -15.89 -2.29 -7.31
C LEU A 303 -16.14 -2.07 -5.82
N ILE A 304 -15.15 -1.59 -5.06
CA ILE A 304 -15.30 -1.33 -3.62
C ILE A 304 -16.36 -0.25 -3.37
N SER A 305 -16.35 0.83 -4.17
CA SER A 305 -17.27 1.96 -3.99
C SER A 305 -18.73 1.63 -4.25
N LYS A 306 -19.04 0.70 -5.17
CA LYS A 306 -20.42 0.29 -5.52
C LYS A 306 -21.18 -0.42 -4.39
N ARG A 307 -20.50 -0.81 -3.31
CA ARG A 307 -21.11 -1.49 -2.16
C ARG A 307 -21.51 -0.54 -1.03
N ARG A 308 -21.20 0.75 -1.15
CA ARG A 308 -21.58 1.79 -0.19
C ARG A 308 -22.96 2.36 -0.49
#